data_AF-M6U470-F1
#
_entry.id   AF-M6U470-F1
#
_cell.length_a   1.000
_cell.length_b   1.000
_cell.length_c   1.000
_cell.angle_alpha   90.00
_cell.angle_beta   90.00
_cell.angle_gamma   90.00
#
_symmetry.space_group_name_H-M   'P 1'
#
loop_
_entity.id
_entity.type
_entity.pdbx_description
1 polymer ?
#
loop_
_entity_poly.entity_id
_entity_poly.type
_entity_poly.pdbx_seq_one_letter_code
_entity_poly.pdbx_strand_id
1 'polypeptide(L)'
;MASKKTEIHFGAKAKAVIDASGDTQVVAAKKLGLSVPGLGSITQNRVKSTSYEVLLSLVREYNVELLYLIDNSIPVFPIRYYTSKERNMEETDENKALYDLISTTKGLRDIILNLLKFPPKKRKAIGDMIATLLEKDDL
;
A
#
# COMPACT_ATOMS: atom_id res chain seq x y z
N MET A 1 -9.72 -3.40 -28.14
CA MET A 1 -10.18 -3.63 -26.75
C MET A 1 -9.93 -2.37 -25.96
N ALA A 2 -10.96 -1.77 -25.37
CA ALA A 2 -10.78 -0.58 -24.53
C ALA A 2 -9.90 -0.96 -23.32
N SER A 3 -8.83 -0.20 -23.09
CA SER A 3 -8.02 -0.30 -21.87
C SER A 3 -8.98 -0.24 -20.67
N LYS A 4 -9.12 -1.36 -19.94
CA LYS A 4 -9.86 -1.35 -18.67
C LYS A 4 -9.15 -0.32 -17.79
N LYS A 5 -9.82 0.81 -17.54
CA LYS A 5 -9.35 1.81 -16.57
C LYS A 5 -9.21 1.06 -15.25
N THR A 6 -7.98 0.77 -14.82
CA THR A 6 -7.73 0.16 -13.51
C THR A 6 -8.28 1.12 -12.47
N GLU A 7 -9.36 0.73 -11.82
CA GLU A 7 -9.97 1.53 -10.77
C GLU A 7 -9.03 1.57 -9.56
N ILE A 8 -8.72 2.78 -9.09
CA ILE A 8 -7.83 3.00 -7.94
C ILE A 8 -8.71 3.07 -6.71
N HIS A 9 -8.58 2.08 -5.82
CA HIS A 9 -9.44 1.98 -4.63
C HIS A 9 -8.86 2.60 -3.37
N PHE A 10 -7.62 3.10 -3.41
CA PHE A 10 -6.93 3.60 -2.21
C PHE A 10 -7.75 4.62 -1.40
N GLY A 11 -8.28 5.66 -2.05
CA GLY A 11 -9.06 6.70 -1.35
C GLY A 11 -10.36 6.15 -0.75
N ALA A 12 -11.06 5.29 -1.49
CA ALA A 12 -12.26 4.61 -0.99
C ALA A 12 -11.96 3.70 0.21
N LYS A 13 -10.83 2.98 0.18
CA LYS A 13 -10.37 2.14 1.30
C LYS A 13 -9.98 2.96 2.52
N ALA A 14 -9.24 4.06 2.33
CA ALA A 14 -8.91 4.99 3.41
C ALA A 14 -10.17 5.58 4.04
N LYS A 15 -11.16 5.97 3.23
CA LYS A 15 -12.45 6.45 3.72
C LYS A 15 -13.17 5.37 4.54
N ALA A 16 -13.27 4.14 4.03
CA ALA A 16 -13.93 3.04 4.73
C ALA A 16 -13.30 2.77 6.10
N VAL A 17 -11.96 2.81 6.19
CA VAL A 17 -11.22 2.63 7.45
C VAL A 17 -11.56 3.74 8.47
N ILE A 18 -11.59 4.99 8.03
CA ILE A 18 -11.89 6.16 8.89
C ILE A 18 -13.35 6.13 9.33
N ASP A 19 -14.28 5.85 8.42
CA ASP A 19 -15.70 5.74 8.77
C ASP A 19 -15.94 4.63 9.79
N ALA A 20 -15.26 3.48 9.64
CA ALA A 20 -15.38 2.35 10.55
C ALA A 20 -14.78 2.61 11.95
N SER A 21 -13.83 3.54 12.08
CA SER A 21 -13.31 3.95 13.40
C SER A 21 -14.24 4.91 14.15
N GLY A 22 -15.18 5.54 13.45
CA GLY A 22 -16.03 6.60 13.99
C GLY A 22 -15.33 7.96 14.11
N ASP A 23 -14.11 8.11 13.58
CA ASP A 23 -13.41 9.39 13.60
C ASP A 23 -14.08 10.40 12.65
N THR A 24 -14.18 11.65 13.11
CA THR A 24 -14.52 12.76 12.21
C THR A 24 -13.35 13.05 11.27
N GLN A 25 -13.62 13.68 10.14
CA GLN A 25 -12.56 14.07 9.18
C GLN A 25 -11.47 14.94 9.83
N VAL A 26 -11.82 15.77 10.81
CA VAL A 26 -10.85 16.62 11.53
C VAL A 26 -9.93 15.77 12.42
N VAL A 27 -10.51 14.81 13.17
CA VAL A 27 -9.74 13.91 14.04
C VAL A 27 -8.84 13.01 13.22
N ALA A 28 -9.38 12.42 12.14
CA ALA A 28 -8.62 11.56 11.24
C ALA A 28 -7.47 12.30 10.57
N ALA A 29 -7.70 13.54 10.10
CA ALA A 29 -6.65 14.35 9.49
C ALA A 29 -5.51 14.62 10.49
N LYS A 30 -5.85 14.96 11.74
CA LYS A 30 -4.87 15.16 12.80
C LYS A 30 -4.05 13.90 13.11
N LYS A 31 -4.70 12.74 13.27
CA LYS A 31 -4.02 11.44 13.49
C LYS A 31 -3.05 11.10 12.37
N LEU A 32 -3.45 11.38 11.13
CA LEU A 32 -2.67 11.06 9.93
C LEU A 32 -1.57 12.10 9.61
N GLY A 33 -1.44 13.18 10.39
CA GLY A 33 -0.51 14.28 10.09
C GLY A 33 -0.86 15.05 8.81
N LEU A 34 -2.14 15.07 8.42
CA LEU A 34 -2.64 15.68 7.20
C LEU A 34 -3.45 16.94 7.48
N SER A 35 -3.55 17.82 6.47
CA SER A 35 -4.59 18.85 6.47
C SER A 35 -5.96 18.24 6.18
N VAL A 36 -7.03 18.85 6.72
CA VAL A 36 -8.41 18.41 6.44
C VAL A 36 -8.72 18.39 4.93
N PRO A 37 -8.31 19.40 4.13
CA PRO A 37 -8.46 19.34 2.67
C PRO A 37 -7.60 18.26 2.01
N GLY A 38 -6.40 18.01 2.54
CA GLY A 38 -5.51 16.93 2.06
C GLY A 38 -6.16 15.56 2.23
N LEU A 39 -6.71 15.28 3.42
CA LEU A 39 -7.47 14.06 3.66
C LEU A 39 -8.74 13.98 2.78
N GLY A 40 -9.42 15.11 2.57
CA GLY A 40 -10.57 15.19 1.67
C GLY A 40 -10.20 14.80 0.23
N SER A 41 -9.04 15.21 -0.25
CA SER A 41 -8.56 14.89 -1.60
C SER A 41 -8.26 13.40 -1.76
N ILE A 42 -7.69 12.79 -0.72
CA ILE A 42 -7.44 11.34 -0.67
C ILE A 42 -8.76 10.57 -0.68
N THR A 43 -9.65 10.84 0.26
CA THR A 43 -10.90 10.06 0.46
C THR A 43 -11.88 10.20 -0.71
N GLN A 44 -11.74 11.24 -1.52
CA GLN A 44 -12.52 11.46 -2.75
C GLN A 44 -11.84 10.88 -4.02
N ASN A 45 -10.81 10.04 -3.88
CA ASN A 45 -10.05 9.44 -5.01
C ASN A 45 -9.46 10.47 -5.99
N ARG A 46 -9.17 11.70 -5.54
CA ARG A 46 -8.52 12.72 -6.38
C ARG A 46 -7.01 12.51 -6.50
N VAL A 47 -6.47 11.59 -5.70
CA VAL A 47 -5.05 11.26 -5.62
C VAL A 47 -4.80 9.89 -6.26
N LYS A 48 -3.88 9.82 -7.22
CA LYS A 48 -3.55 8.58 -7.97
C LYS A 48 -2.59 7.65 -7.23
N SER A 49 -1.74 8.22 -6.38
CA SER A 49 -0.76 7.52 -5.56
C SER A 49 -0.59 8.26 -4.25
N THR A 50 -0.38 7.53 -3.17
CA THR A 50 -0.17 8.11 -1.85
C THR A 50 1.29 7.99 -1.43
N SER A 51 1.75 8.88 -0.56
CA SER A 51 3.11 8.83 -0.04
C SER A 51 3.27 7.69 0.97
N TYR A 52 4.52 7.29 1.20
CA TYR A 52 4.87 6.25 2.15
C TYR A 52 4.38 6.58 3.57
N GLU A 53 4.52 7.83 3.99
CA GLU A 53 4.16 8.32 5.32
C GLU A 53 2.65 8.22 5.56
N VAL A 54 1.84 8.55 4.55
CA VAL A 54 0.38 8.44 4.67
C VAL A 54 -0.05 6.98 4.80
N LEU A 55 0.58 6.06 4.06
CA LEU A 55 0.32 4.63 4.21
C LEU A 55 0.69 4.14 5.60
N LEU A 56 1.88 4.51 6.08
CA LEU A 56 2.34 4.13 7.42
C LEU A 56 1.41 4.68 8.50
N SER A 57 1.01 5.93 8.42
CA SER A 57 0.07 6.54 9.37
C SER A 57 -1.27 5.81 9.36
N LEU A 58 -1.82 5.46 8.19
CA LEU A 58 -3.05 4.66 8.11
C LEU A 58 -2.89 3.28 8.77
N VAL A 59 -1.80 2.59 8.48
CA VAL A 59 -1.49 1.27 9.06
C VAL A 59 -1.36 1.36 10.58
N ARG A 60 -0.62 2.34 11.10
CA ARG A 60 -0.34 2.51 12.53
C ARG A 60 -1.57 2.95 13.32
N GLU A 61 -2.28 3.97 12.84
CA GLU A 61 -3.41 4.57 13.56
C GLU A 61 -4.65 3.66 13.57
N TYR A 62 -4.88 2.92 12.47
CA TYR A 62 -6.09 2.12 12.30
C TYR A 62 -5.85 0.61 12.26
N ASN A 63 -4.61 0.15 12.43
CA ASN A 63 -4.22 -1.26 12.40
C ASN A 63 -4.70 -2.01 11.13
N VAL A 64 -4.76 -1.31 10.01
CA VAL A 64 -5.23 -1.84 8.73
C VAL A 64 -4.10 -2.55 7.98
N GLU A 65 -4.41 -3.63 7.26
CA GLU A 65 -3.43 -4.33 6.44
C GLU A 65 -2.89 -3.45 5.30
N LEU A 66 -1.57 -3.37 5.14
CA LEU A 66 -0.96 -2.58 4.07
C LEU A 66 -1.38 -3.09 2.69
N LEU A 67 -1.39 -4.42 2.50
CA LEU A 67 -1.77 -5.03 1.22
C LEU A 67 -3.21 -4.67 0.83
N TYR A 68 -4.11 -4.61 1.81
CA TYR A 68 -5.47 -4.13 1.58
C TYR A 68 -5.46 -2.71 1.02
N LEU A 69 -4.67 -1.77 1.57
CA LEU A 69 -4.63 -0.39 1.07
C LEU A 69 -4.10 -0.27 -0.37
N ILE A 70 -3.10 -1.07 -0.76
CA ILE A 70 -2.35 -0.85 -2.02
C ILE A 70 -2.73 -1.79 -3.17
N ASP A 71 -3.35 -2.95 -2.90
CA ASP A 71 -3.75 -3.90 -3.94
C ASP A 71 -5.19 -3.61 -4.40
N ASN A 72 -5.33 -3.04 -5.61
CA ASN A 72 -6.64 -2.74 -6.19
C ASN A 72 -7.47 -4.01 -6.52
N SER A 73 -6.87 -5.21 -6.54
CA SER A 73 -7.66 -6.45 -6.67
C SER A 73 -8.41 -6.84 -5.39
N ILE A 74 -8.04 -6.25 -4.24
CA ILE A 74 -8.79 -6.40 -3.00
C ILE A 74 -9.93 -5.37 -3.00
N PRO A 75 -11.19 -5.77 -2.79
CA PRO A 75 -12.33 -4.84 -2.75
C PRO A 75 -12.25 -3.88 -1.54
N VAL A 76 -13.07 -2.84 -1.54
CA VAL A 76 -13.17 -1.87 -0.42
C VAL A 76 -13.74 -2.54 0.84
N PHE A 77 -14.66 -3.50 0.68
CA PHE A 77 -15.23 -4.27 1.79
C PHE A 77 -15.07 -5.78 1.54
N PRO A 78 -14.86 -6.59 2.59
CA PRO A 78 -14.65 -6.19 3.99
C PRO A 78 -13.28 -5.53 4.22
N ILE A 79 -13.19 -4.65 5.22
CA ILE A 79 -11.92 -4.03 5.64
C ILE A 79 -11.03 -5.11 6.25
N ARG A 80 -9.74 -5.13 5.88
CA ARG A 80 -8.77 -6.08 6.44
C ARG A 80 -7.85 -5.40 7.45
N TYR A 81 -7.81 -5.95 8.65
CA TYR A 81 -6.99 -5.47 9.75
C TYR A 81 -5.93 -6.52 10.12
N TYR A 82 -4.79 -6.08 10.62
CA TYR A 82 -3.82 -7.02 11.18
C TYR A 82 -4.38 -7.68 12.44
N THR A 83 -4.16 -8.99 12.58
CA THR A 83 -4.60 -9.78 13.74
C THR A 83 -3.82 -9.45 15.03
N SER A 84 -2.66 -8.82 14.92
CA SER A 84 -1.84 -8.34 16.03
C SER A 84 -1.26 -6.97 15.71
N LYS A 85 -1.20 -6.08 16.70
CA LYS A 85 -0.55 -4.76 16.61
C LYS A 85 0.98 -4.82 16.42
N GLU A 86 1.56 -6.01 16.48
CA GLU A 86 2.99 -6.21 16.21
C GLU A 86 3.27 -6.09 14.72
N ARG A 87 3.46 -4.86 14.26
CA ARG A 87 4.33 -4.52 13.12
C ARG A 87 4.51 -3.01 13.08
N ASN A 88 5.49 -2.54 13.85
CA ASN A 88 6.08 -1.24 13.58
C ASN A 88 6.90 -1.39 12.28
N MET A 89 6.30 -1.09 11.13
CA MET A 89 7.13 -0.72 9.98
C MET A 89 7.85 0.55 10.40
N GLU A 90 9.15 0.47 10.68
CA GLU A 90 9.94 1.65 10.97
C GLU A 90 9.97 2.57 9.75
N GLU A 91 9.76 3.85 10.00
CA GLU A 91 9.90 4.87 8.98
C GLU A 91 11.37 5.21 8.90
N THR A 92 12.03 4.71 7.86
CA THR A 92 13.42 5.01 7.54
C THR A 92 13.49 5.63 6.15
N ASP A 93 14.49 6.49 5.93
CA ASP A 93 14.71 7.11 4.62
C ASP A 93 14.90 6.05 3.51
N GLU A 94 15.53 4.92 3.85
CA GLU A 94 15.70 3.78 2.95
C GLU A 94 14.37 3.13 2.58
N ASN A 95 13.49 2.88 3.55
CA ASN A 95 12.18 2.28 3.29
C ASN A 95 11.31 3.20 2.42
N LYS A 96 11.40 4.51 2.64
CA LYS A 96 10.73 5.51 1.82
C LYS A 96 11.26 5.50 0.38
N ALA A 97 12.58 5.58 0.21
CA ALA A 97 13.20 5.56 -1.12
C ALA A 97 12.85 4.27 -1.90
N LEU A 98 12.84 3.13 -1.22
CA LEU A 98 12.43 1.86 -1.80
C LEU A 98 10.96 1.86 -2.22
N TYR A 99 10.06 2.38 -1.37
CA TYR A 99 8.65 2.52 -1.72
C TYR A 99 8.45 3.44 -2.93
N ASP A 100 9.12 4.59 -2.97
CA ASP A 100 9.01 5.54 -4.08
C ASP A 100 9.49 4.91 -5.39
N LEU A 101 10.61 4.17 -5.36
CA LEU A 101 11.10 3.41 -6.51
C LEU A 101 10.07 2.37 -6.99
N ILE A 102 9.50 1.58 -6.07
CA ILE A 102 8.50 0.56 -6.40
C ILE A 102 7.22 1.18 -6.98
N SER A 103 6.75 2.27 -6.38
CA SER A 103 5.46 2.87 -6.71
C SER A 103 5.48 3.67 -8.02
N THR A 104 6.64 4.23 -8.38
CA THR A 104 6.81 5.03 -9.60
C THR A 104 7.29 4.21 -10.81
N THR A 105 7.91 3.05 -10.58
CA THR A 105 8.40 2.19 -11.67
C THR A 105 7.27 1.36 -12.28
N LYS A 106 6.97 1.60 -13.57
CA LYS A 106 5.96 0.84 -14.32
C LYS A 106 6.30 -0.65 -14.33
N GLY A 107 5.35 -1.49 -13.94
CA GLY A 107 5.50 -2.96 -13.92
C GLY A 107 6.11 -3.52 -12.62
N LEU A 108 6.99 -2.78 -11.94
CA LEU A 108 7.60 -3.26 -10.68
C LEU A 108 6.56 -3.44 -9.57
N ARG A 109 5.63 -2.49 -9.43
CA ARG A 109 4.50 -2.60 -8.50
C ARG A 109 3.70 -3.88 -8.72
N ASP A 110 3.36 -4.19 -9.97
CA ASP A 110 2.53 -5.36 -10.30
C ASP A 110 3.27 -6.67 -10.02
N ILE A 111 4.58 -6.71 -10.31
CA ILE A 111 5.44 -7.85 -9.95
C ILE A 111 5.40 -8.09 -8.45
N ILE A 112 5.61 -7.06 -7.64
CA ILE A 112 5.63 -7.17 -6.18
C ILE A 112 4.27 -7.61 -5.64
N LEU A 113 3.16 -7.04 -6.12
CA LEU A 113 1.82 -7.46 -5.73
C LEU A 113 1.56 -8.94 -6.07
N ASN A 114 2.01 -9.41 -7.22
CA ASN A 114 1.88 -10.82 -7.59
C ASN A 114 2.78 -11.73 -6.74
N LEU A 115 3.99 -11.27 -6.39
CA LEU A 115 4.87 -12.01 -5.47
C LEU A 115 4.21 -12.22 -4.11
N LEU A 116 3.52 -11.22 -3.58
CA LEU A 116 2.83 -11.30 -2.28
C LEU A 116 1.69 -12.33 -2.26
N LYS A 117 1.14 -12.70 -3.42
CA LYS A 117 0.10 -13.75 -3.55
C LYS A 117 0.68 -15.16 -3.47
N PHE A 118 1.99 -15.32 -3.65
CA PHE A 118 2.65 -16.63 -3.56
C PHE A 118 2.96 -17.02 -2.10
N PRO A 119 2.84 -18.32 -1.75
CA PRO A 119 3.31 -18.83 -0.47
C PRO A 119 4.82 -18.62 -0.31
N PRO A 120 5.34 -18.51 0.92
CA PRO A 120 6.75 -18.21 1.19
C PRO A 120 7.74 -19.09 0.41
N LYS A 121 7.46 -20.40 0.30
CA LYS A 121 8.31 -21.34 -0.47
C LYS A 121 8.44 -20.96 -1.95
N LYS A 122 7.33 -20.54 -2.58
CA LYS A 122 7.33 -20.10 -3.99
C LYS A 122 8.01 -18.75 -4.15
N ARG A 123 7.79 -17.81 -3.22
CA ARG A 123 8.50 -16.53 -3.20
C ARG A 123 10.02 -16.72 -3.12
N LYS A 124 10.49 -17.61 -2.24
CA LYS A 124 11.91 -17.94 -2.12
C LYS A 124 12.46 -18.50 -3.44
N ALA A 125 11.79 -19.49 -4.03
CA ALA A 125 12.24 -20.07 -5.30
C ALA A 125 12.36 -19.03 -6.44
N ILE A 126 11.43 -18.07 -6.51
CA ILE A 126 11.52 -16.97 -7.48
C ILE A 126 12.69 -16.05 -7.17
N GLY A 127 12.92 -15.73 -5.89
CA GLY A 127 14.08 -14.94 -5.45
C GLY A 127 15.40 -15.61 -5.82
N ASP A 128 15.54 -16.91 -5.55
CA ASP A 128 16.72 -17.70 -5.90
C ASP A 128 16.95 -17.69 -7.43
N MET A 129 15.88 -17.85 -8.22
CA MET A 129 15.96 -17.78 -9.69
C MET A 129 16.43 -16.40 -10.19
N ILE A 130 15.93 -15.30 -9.61
CA ILE A 130 16.37 -13.95 -9.96
C ILE A 130 17.85 -13.77 -9.63
N ALA A 131 18.30 -14.21 -8.46
CA ALA A 131 19.70 -14.13 -8.07
C ALA A 131 20.61 -14.88 -9.06
N THR A 132 20.24 -16.10 -9.45
CA THR A 132 20.99 -16.87 -10.46
C THR A 132 21.05 -16.19 -11.84
N LEU A 133 20.02 -15.44 -12.23
CA LEU A 133 20.05 -14.68 -13.49
C LEU A 133 21.04 -13.51 -13.42
N LEU A 134 21.08 -12.81 -12.30
CA LEU A 134 22.00 -11.68 -12.09
C LEU A 134 23.46 -12.12 -12.06
N GLU A 135 23.75 -13.28 -11.45
CA GLU A 135 25.11 -13.86 -11.42
C GLU A 135 25.62 -14.29 -12.81
N LYS A 136 24.72 -14.51 -13.78
CA LYS A 136 25.07 -14.96 -15.13
C LYS A 136 25.32 -13.82 -16.12
N ASP A 137 24.94 -12.59 -15.79
CA ASP A 137 25.19 -11.42 -16.63
C ASP A 137 26.60 -10.82 -16.42
N ASP A 138 27.36 -11.33 -15.44
CA ASP A 138 28.77 -10.97 -15.16
C ASP A 138 29.81 -11.88 -15.89
N LEU A 139 29.42 -12.65 -16.92
CA LEU A 139 30.28 -13.53 -17.73
C LEU A 139 30.27 -13.22 -19.23
#